data_AF-A0A6I5IYD9-F1
#
_entry.id   AF-A0A6I5IYD9-F1
#
_cell.length_a   1.000
_cell.length_b   1.000
_cell.length_c   1.000
_cell.angle_alpha   90.00
_cell.angle_beta   90.00
_cell.angle_gamma   90.00
#
_symmetry.space_group_name_H-M   'P 1'
#
loop_
_entity.id
_entity.type
_entity.pdbx_description
1 polymer ?
#
loop_
_entity_poly.entity_id
_entity_poly.type
_entity_poly.pdbx_seq_one_letter_code
_entity_poly.pdbx_strand_id
1 'polypeptide(L)' 'DVFVHFNAIASEGFKTLIEGQKVSFIVENGQKGLQAAQVVTL' A
#
# COMPACT_ATOMS: atom_id res chain seq x y z
N ASP A 1 -1.54 6.77 -11.27
CA ASP A 1 -0.85 6.40 -10.01
C ASP A 1 -1.86 6.02 -8.94
N VAL A 2 -1.54 5.06 -8.08
CA VAL A 2 -2.39 4.64 -6.95
C VAL A 2 -1.74 5.14 -5.67
N PHE A 3 -2.51 5.84 -4.82
CA PHE A 3 -1.98 6.38 -3.57
C PHE A 3 -1.90 5.30 -2.48
N VAL A 4 -0.76 5.20 -1.78
CA VAL A 4 -0.57 4.27 -0.66
C VAL A 4 -0.40 5.09 0.62
N HIS A 5 -1.29 4.88 1.60
CA HIS A 5 -1.09 5.42 2.95
C HIS A 5 -0.31 4.39 3.79
N PHE A 6 0.60 4.84 4.66
CA PHE A 6 1.41 3.92 5.49
C PHE A 6 0.55 2.96 6.33
N ASN A 7 -0.65 3.39 6.73
CA ASN A 7 -1.61 2.54 7.45
C ASN A 7 -2.04 1.30 6.66
N ALA A 8 -2.09 1.39 5.33
CA ALA A 8 -2.50 0.30 4.45
C ALA A 8 -1.45 -0.81 4.34
N ILE A 9 -0.21 -0.57 4.78
CA ILE A 9 0.87 -1.56 4.76
C ILE A 9 0.63 -2.56 5.90
N ALA A 10 0.44 -3.83 5.53
CA ALA A 10 0.36 -4.95 6.43
C ALA A 10 1.78 -5.48 6.70
N SER A 11 2.38 -5.00 7.79
CA SER A 11 3.66 -5.46 8.32
C SER A 11 3.58 -5.46 9.84
N GLU A 12 4.13 -6.50 10.48
CA GLU A 12 4.18 -6.63 11.95
C GLU A 12 5.19 -5.66 12.60
N GLY A 13 6.05 -5.01 11.80
CA GLY A 13 7.05 -4.05 12.24
C GLY A 13 6.94 -2.68 11.57
N PHE A 14 8.08 -2.14 11.11
CA PHE A 14 8.11 -0.86 10.42
C PHE A 14 7.37 -0.94 9.08
N LYS A 15 6.35 -0.10 8.92
CA LYS A 15 5.52 0.03 7.72
C LYS A 15 6.22 0.88 6.67
N THR A 16 7.27 0.34 6.07
CA THR A 16 8.08 1.03 5.06
C THR A 16 8.15 0.18 3.78
N LEU A 17 8.04 0.84 2.64
CA LEU A 17 8.33 0.27 1.33
C LEU A 17 9.63 0.88 0.81
N ILE A 18 10.49 0.07 0.20
CA ILE A 18 11.68 0.55 -0.50
C ILE A 18 11.40 0.68 -1.99
N GLU A 19 12.14 1.56 -2.67
CA GLU A 19 12.03 1.70 -4.12
C GLU A 19 12.36 0.37 -4.83
N GLY A 20 11.55 0.02 -5.83
CA GLY A 20 11.68 -1.26 -6.56
C GLY A 20 11.13 -2.49 -5.82
N GLN A 21 10.63 -2.34 -4.58
CA GLN A 21 10.01 -3.44 -3.85
C GLN A 21 8.72 -3.88 -4.53
N LYS A 22 8.60 -5.19 -4.75
CA LYS A 22 7.36 -5.79 -5.24
C LYS A 22 6.37 -5.93 -4.10
N VAL A 23 5.14 -5.51 -4.35
CA VAL A 23 4.04 -5.55 -3.40
C VAL A 23 2.78 -6.07 -4.07
N SER A 24 1.91 -6.69 -3.29
CA SER A 24 0.54 -6.99 -3.65
C SER A 24 -0.39 -6.08 -2.85
N PHE A 25 -1.43 -5.57 -3.48
CA PHE A 25 -2.40 -4.68 -2.84
C PHE A 25 -3.74 -4.76 -3.55
N ILE A 26 -4.78 -4.29 -2.86
CA ILE A 26 -6.13 -4.15 -3.41
C ILE A 26 -6.35 -2.68 -3.77
N VAL A 27 -6.93 -2.43 -4.95
CA VAL A 27 -7.27 -1.07 -5.39
C VAL A 27 -8.71 -0.76 -4.98
N GLU A 28 -8.89 0.35 -4.28
CA GLU A 28 -10.21 0.84 -3.86
C GLU A 28 -10.40 2.32 -4.25
N ASN A 29 -11.65 2.74 -4.46
CA ASN A 29 -11.97 4.15 -4.66
C ASN A 29 -12.09 4.86 -3.32
N GLY A 30 -11.10 5.67 -2.99
CA GLY A 30 -11.08 6.51 -1.80
C GLY A 30 -11.55 7.94 -2.06
N GLN A 31 -11.56 8.74 -0.99
CA GLN A 31 -12.01 10.13 -0.99
C GLN A 31 -11.20 11.04 -1.94
N LYS A 32 -9.98 10.61 -2.31
CA LYS A 32 -9.04 11.34 -3.19
C LYS A 32 -8.76 10.60 -4.51
N GLY A 33 -9.58 9.61 -4.86
CA GLY A 33 -9.36 8.74 -6.02
C GLY A 33 -8.83 7.36 -5.63
N LEU A 34 -8.15 6.70 -6.57
CA LEU A 34 -7.66 5.33 -6.40
C LEU A 34 -6.61 5.24 -5.29
N GLN A 35 -6.86 4.39 -4.30
CA GLN A 35 -5.95 4.12 -3.19
C GLN A 35 -5.67 2.62 -3.06
N ALA A 36 -4.50 2.30 -2.52
CA ALA A 36 -4.09 0.93 -2.22
C ALA A 36 -4.49 0.55 -0.79
N ALA A 37 -5.17 -0.57 -0.64
CA ALA A 37 -5.54 -1.21 0.61
C ALA A 37 -4.82 -2.56 0.75
N GLN A 38 -4.64 -3.01 1.99
CA GLN A 38 -4.01 -4.30 2.32
C GLN A 38 -2.70 -4.54 1.55
N VAL A 39 -1.77 -3.58 1.63
CA VAL A 39 -0.48 -3.66 0.93
C VAL A 39 0.42 -4.66 1.64
N VAL A 40 0.80 -5.73 0.96
CA VAL A 40 1.68 -6.80 1.46
C VAL A 40 2.92 -6.86 0.58
N THR A 41 4.10 -6.94 1.19
CA THR A 41 5.37 -7.11 0.48
C THR A 41 5.52 -8.54 -0.02
N LEU A 42 5.96 -8.71 -1.27
CA LEU A 42 6.21 -10.02 -1.89
C LEU A 42 7.65 -10.49 -1.66
#